data_AF-A0A7Y9KP69-F1
#
_entry.id   AF-A0A7Y9KP69-F1
#
_cell.length_a   1.000
_cell.length_b   1.000
_cell.length_c   1.000
_cell.angle_alpha   90.00
_cell.angle_beta   90.00
_cell.angle_gamma   90.00
#
_symmetry.space_group_name_H-M   'P 1'
#
loop_
_entity.id
_entity.type
_entity.pdbx_description
1 polymer ?
#
loop_
_entity_poly.entity_id
_entity_poly.type
_entity_poly.pdbx_seq_one_letter_code
_entity_poly.pdbx_strand_id
1 'polypeptide(L)'
;MRPLPLLATGLAAGLCAALLPATLLPAAAPAYAEGETCLGRLATAVGTPGQPELVGTEGDDVVVTDGAGSVATLGGDDWVCVTDVPGAPGRTISVDTGEGDDALLVERVEWLGASRSSYVGGPGSDLLALWAGARLDLDLASGEMVTRRSGRDVRTTVGGFDSTFVVATDLALHGTRRADDLRFQACRATVRGLAGSDVIAQNTLGTTFPQRLRCHQRERSFRLLGGGGHDIVRGGSGPDLLVGGPGRDVVSGNSGRDRCSGEKLKACEVRLR
;
A
#
# COMPACT_ATOMS: atom_id res chain seq x y z
N MET A 1 87.55 54.61 -43.88
CA MET A 1 86.98 54.34 -45.22
C MET A 1 85.50 53.98 -45.03
N ARG A 2 84.58 54.76 -45.61
CA ARG A 2 83.16 54.40 -45.71
C ARG A 2 82.98 53.36 -46.83
N PRO A 3 82.02 52.45 -46.70
CA PRO A 3 81.09 52.21 -47.81
C PRO A 3 79.61 52.16 -47.37
N LEU A 4 78.77 52.13 -48.40
CA LEU A 4 77.35 52.50 -48.51
C LEU A 4 76.32 51.53 -47.88
N PRO A 5 75.05 51.97 -47.71
CA PRO A 5 73.95 51.14 -47.22
C PRO A 5 73.26 50.36 -48.36
N LEU A 6 72.73 49.18 -48.04
CA LEU A 6 71.87 48.37 -48.91
C LEU A 6 70.46 48.33 -48.30
N LEU A 7 69.49 48.83 -49.08
CA LEU A 7 68.05 48.70 -48.85
C LEU A 7 67.62 47.25 -49.08
N ALA A 8 66.87 46.68 -48.13
CA ALA A 8 66.09 45.47 -48.33
C ALA A 8 64.65 45.73 -47.85
N THR A 9 63.74 45.73 -48.81
CA THR A 9 62.29 45.91 -48.67
C THR A 9 61.66 44.68 -48.02
N GLY A 10 60.90 44.90 -46.93
CA GLY A 10 60.10 43.86 -46.29
C GLY A 10 58.75 43.65 -47.00
N LEU A 11 58.43 42.39 -47.29
CA LEU A 11 57.06 41.91 -47.51
C LEU A 11 56.75 40.90 -46.40
N ALA A 12 55.91 41.29 -45.45
CA ALA A 12 55.33 40.38 -44.45
C ALA A 12 53.90 40.06 -44.88
N ALA A 13 53.64 38.80 -45.22
CA ALA A 13 52.31 38.28 -45.51
C ALA A 13 51.52 38.15 -44.19
N GLY A 14 50.43 38.92 -44.06
CA GLY A 14 49.52 38.87 -42.91
C GLY A 14 48.59 37.65 -42.97
N LEU A 15 48.60 36.86 -41.91
CA LEU A 15 47.67 35.76 -41.67
C LEU A 15 46.37 36.34 -41.09
N CYS A 16 45.28 36.32 -41.86
CA CYS A 16 43.97 36.80 -41.42
C CYS A 16 43.21 35.64 -40.74
N ALA A 17 43.17 35.63 -39.40
CA ALA A 17 42.38 34.67 -38.64
C ALA A 17 40.92 35.16 -38.55
N ALA A 18 40.00 34.45 -39.23
CA ALA A 18 38.58 34.72 -39.14
C ALA A 18 38.01 34.20 -37.80
N LEU A 19 37.53 35.11 -36.95
CA LEU A 19 36.79 34.80 -35.73
C LEU A 19 35.33 34.44 -36.08
N LEU A 20 34.94 33.20 -35.84
CA LEU A 20 33.53 32.77 -35.88
C LEU A 20 32.82 33.22 -34.58
N PRO A 21 31.59 33.77 -34.64
CA PRO A 21 30.84 34.11 -33.44
C PRO A 21 30.37 32.84 -32.73
N ALA A 22 30.69 32.72 -31.44
CA ALA A 22 30.21 31.65 -30.59
C ALA A 22 28.70 31.78 -30.41
N THR A 23 27.94 30.86 -31.01
CA THR A 23 26.50 30.72 -30.76
C THR A 23 26.30 30.16 -29.35
N LEU A 24 25.74 30.98 -28.46
CA LEU A 24 25.26 30.52 -27.15
C LEU A 24 24.08 29.57 -27.38
N LEU A 25 24.35 28.27 -27.29
CA LEU A 25 23.31 27.26 -27.14
C LEU A 25 22.58 27.51 -25.80
N PRO A 26 21.24 27.60 -25.78
CA PRO A 26 20.52 27.64 -24.52
C PRO A 26 20.84 26.36 -23.75
N ALA A 27 21.28 26.51 -22.50
CA ALA A 27 21.46 25.38 -21.61
C ALA A 27 20.12 24.64 -21.51
N ALA A 28 20.10 23.37 -21.93
CA ALA A 28 18.98 22.50 -21.64
C ALA A 28 18.81 22.51 -20.12
N ALA A 29 17.66 22.96 -19.63
CA ALA A 29 17.32 22.76 -18.23
C ALA A 29 17.43 21.27 -17.93
N PRO A 30 18.00 20.85 -16.78
CA PRO A 30 17.98 19.45 -16.41
C PRO A 30 16.52 19.01 -16.37
N ALA A 31 16.19 17.93 -17.08
CA ALA A 31 14.92 17.26 -16.89
C ALA A 31 14.88 16.83 -15.43
N TYR A 32 13.98 17.42 -14.64
CA TYR A 32 13.72 16.92 -13.29
C TYR A 32 13.28 15.47 -13.46
N ALA A 33 14.06 14.54 -12.89
CA ALA A 33 13.56 13.20 -12.63
C ALA A 33 12.28 13.37 -11.81
N GLU A 34 11.14 12.91 -12.31
CA GLU A 34 9.92 12.87 -11.50
C GLU A 34 10.25 12.01 -10.27
N GLY A 35 10.18 12.62 -9.08
CA GLY A 35 10.52 11.92 -7.84
C GLY A 35 9.62 10.71 -7.63
N GLU A 36 10.08 9.76 -6.82
CA GLU A 36 9.28 8.58 -6.50
C GLU A 36 7.97 8.99 -5.83
N THR A 37 6.93 8.18 -6.04
CA THR A 37 5.60 8.45 -5.51
C THR A 37 5.03 7.26 -4.78
N CYS A 38 4.23 7.53 -3.75
CA CYS A 38 3.40 6.55 -3.06
C CYS A 38 1.94 6.97 -3.27
N LEU A 39 1.14 6.12 -3.92
CA LEU A 39 -0.27 6.40 -4.23
C LEU A 39 -0.48 7.74 -4.98
N GLY A 40 0.48 8.11 -5.83
CA GLY A 40 0.45 9.35 -6.61
C GLY A 40 0.86 10.60 -5.83
N ARG A 41 1.26 10.47 -4.56
CA ARG A 41 1.86 11.54 -3.75
C ARG A 41 3.37 11.50 -3.88
N LEU A 42 4.02 12.66 -4.00
CA LEU A 42 5.48 12.75 -4.06
C LEU A 42 6.09 12.30 -2.72
N ALA A 43 7.09 11.43 -2.78
CA ALA A 43 7.77 10.93 -1.60
C ALA A 43 8.60 12.03 -0.91
N THR A 44 8.49 12.12 0.42
CA THR A 44 9.35 12.95 1.28
C THR A 44 10.58 12.18 1.76
N ALA A 45 10.46 10.86 1.86
CA ALA A 45 11.55 9.95 2.21
C ALA A 45 11.57 8.72 1.28
N VAL A 46 12.74 8.41 0.74
CA VAL A 46 12.95 7.26 -0.14
C VAL A 46 14.12 6.45 0.40
N GLY A 47 13.89 5.16 0.62
CA GLY A 47 14.92 4.25 1.07
C GLY A 47 15.92 3.92 -0.03
N THR A 48 16.91 3.10 0.31
CA THR A 48 17.84 2.56 -0.68
C THR A 48 18.15 1.08 -0.39
N PRO A 49 18.52 0.30 -1.41
CA PRO A 49 18.83 -1.12 -1.22
C PRO A 49 19.95 -1.35 -0.21
N GLY A 50 19.64 -2.09 0.87
CA GLY A 50 20.61 -2.42 1.91
C GLY A 50 20.78 -1.36 2.99
N GLN A 51 20.04 -0.24 2.90
CA GLN A 51 19.91 0.70 4.01
C GLN A 51 19.36 -0.04 5.23
N PRO A 52 20.04 0.04 6.40
CA PRO A 52 19.59 -0.66 7.58
C PRO A 52 18.24 -0.12 8.08
N GLU A 53 18.09 1.20 8.07
CA GLU A 53 16.95 1.90 8.64
C GLU A 53 16.67 3.20 7.86
N LEU A 54 15.40 3.44 7.57
CA LEU A 54 14.87 4.68 7.01
C LEU A 54 14.00 5.35 8.08
N VAL A 55 14.31 6.60 8.43
CA VAL A 55 13.58 7.35 9.45
C VAL A 55 12.90 8.54 8.80
N GLY A 56 11.62 8.72 9.11
CA GLY A 56 10.82 9.90 8.76
C GLY A 56 11.07 11.07 9.70
N THR A 57 10.08 11.91 9.86
CA THR A 57 10.05 13.13 10.65
C THR A 57 8.85 13.15 11.58
N GLU A 58 8.75 14.14 12.47
CA GLU A 58 7.57 14.28 13.37
C GLU A 58 6.33 14.85 12.66
N GLY A 59 6.28 14.86 11.33
CA GLY A 59 5.12 15.33 10.59
C GLY A 59 4.93 14.54 9.30
N ASP A 60 3.79 14.75 8.65
CA ASP A 60 3.29 13.90 7.55
C ASP A 60 4.34 13.59 6.48
N ASP A 61 4.72 12.32 6.42
CA ASP A 61 5.66 11.77 5.47
C ASP A 61 4.98 10.93 4.41
N VAL A 62 5.60 10.91 3.24
CA VAL A 62 5.28 9.99 2.15
C VAL A 62 6.54 9.16 1.90
N VAL A 63 6.51 7.92 2.35
CA VAL A 63 7.67 7.03 2.39
C VAL A 63 7.58 5.96 1.31
N VAL A 64 8.64 5.83 0.52
CA VAL A 64 8.86 4.69 -0.37
C VAL A 64 10.05 3.89 0.15
N THR A 65 9.85 2.62 0.47
CA THR A 65 10.85 1.86 1.24
C THR A 65 12.10 1.48 0.44
N ASP A 66 11.95 1.22 -0.86
CA ASP A 66 13.02 0.87 -1.82
C ASP A 66 14.14 -0.05 -1.25
N GLY A 67 13.74 -1.09 -0.51
CA GLY A 67 14.68 -2.08 0.05
C GLY A 67 15.35 -1.77 1.39
N ALA A 68 14.90 -0.72 2.09
CA ALA A 68 15.27 -0.48 3.48
C ALA A 68 14.94 -1.69 4.38
N GLY A 69 15.80 -1.97 5.37
CA GLY A 69 15.62 -3.07 6.32
C GLY A 69 14.58 -2.78 7.42
N SER A 70 14.50 -1.52 7.85
CA SER A 70 13.45 -1.01 8.71
C SER A 70 13.01 0.39 8.31
N VAL A 71 11.80 0.75 8.72
CA VAL A 71 11.18 2.06 8.52
C VAL A 71 10.55 2.49 9.84
N ALA A 72 10.83 3.71 10.29
CA ALA A 72 10.19 4.37 11.42
C ALA A 72 9.78 5.78 10.99
N THR A 73 8.48 6.07 10.88
CA THR A 73 8.03 7.40 10.41
C THR A 73 7.85 8.41 11.53
N LEU A 74 7.76 7.95 12.78
CA LEU A 74 7.69 8.75 14.02
C LEU A 74 6.31 9.29 14.35
N GLY A 75 5.91 10.43 13.81
CA GLY A 75 4.62 11.03 14.12
C GLY A 75 4.07 11.83 12.95
N GLY A 76 2.77 12.06 12.92
CA GLY A 76 2.09 12.68 11.78
C GLY A 76 1.23 11.65 11.05
N ASP A 77 0.51 12.07 10.00
CA ASP A 77 -0.35 11.18 9.23
C ASP A 77 0.41 10.66 7.99
N ASP A 78 1.06 9.50 8.13
CA ASP A 78 2.06 9.03 7.19
C ASP A 78 1.52 8.09 6.12
N TRP A 79 2.18 8.09 4.96
CA TRP A 79 1.87 7.20 3.83
C TRP A 79 3.09 6.36 3.49
N VAL A 80 3.07 5.08 3.83
CA VAL A 80 4.19 4.17 3.60
C VAL A 80 3.86 3.17 2.50
N CYS A 81 4.58 3.25 1.37
CA CYS A 81 4.53 2.26 0.31
C CYS A 81 5.70 1.29 0.42
N VAL A 82 5.41 0.05 0.79
CA VAL A 82 6.40 -1.03 0.85
C VAL A 82 6.66 -1.52 -0.57
N THR A 83 7.79 -1.08 -1.12
CA THR A 83 8.31 -1.44 -2.44
C THR A 83 9.52 -2.38 -2.33
N ASP A 84 9.75 -3.16 -3.37
CA ASP A 84 10.86 -4.12 -3.44
C ASP A 84 11.99 -3.62 -4.35
N VAL A 85 13.20 -4.13 -4.12
CA VAL A 85 14.37 -3.93 -4.97
C VAL A 85 14.39 -5.02 -6.06
N PRO A 86 14.37 -4.65 -7.35
CA PRO A 86 14.51 -5.63 -8.42
C PRO A 86 15.71 -6.56 -8.22
N GLY A 87 15.45 -7.86 -8.08
CA GLY A 87 16.48 -8.89 -7.92
C GLY A 87 16.82 -9.31 -6.48
N ALA A 88 16.16 -8.72 -5.46
CA ALA A 88 16.32 -9.12 -4.06
C ALA A 88 14.98 -9.53 -3.36
N PRO A 89 14.18 -10.45 -3.95
CA PRO A 89 12.89 -10.85 -3.41
C PRO A 89 12.97 -11.41 -2.00
N GLY A 90 12.07 -10.96 -1.12
CA GLY A 90 11.90 -11.53 0.21
C GLY A 90 13.03 -11.13 1.15
N ARG A 91 13.24 -9.82 1.33
CA ARG A 91 13.92 -9.33 2.52
C ARG A 91 12.89 -9.17 3.65
N THR A 92 13.31 -9.48 4.86
CA THR A 92 12.55 -9.09 6.05
C THR A 92 12.58 -7.57 6.15
N ILE A 93 11.41 -6.96 6.39
CA ILE A 93 11.28 -5.54 6.68
C ILE A 93 10.47 -5.35 7.96
N SER A 94 10.88 -4.38 8.77
CA SER A 94 10.09 -3.93 9.93
C SER A 94 9.62 -2.50 9.65
N VAL A 95 8.32 -2.27 9.69
CA VAL A 95 7.72 -0.94 9.52
C VAL A 95 6.97 -0.59 10.79
N ASP A 96 7.25 0.58 11.33
CA ASP A 96 6.54 1.23 12.43
C ASP A 96 6.15 2.63 11.96
N THR A 97 4.86 2.92 11.90
CA THR A 97 4.36 4.23 11.44
C THR A 97 4.19 5.24 12.57
N GLY A 98 4.31 4.79 13.83
CA GLY A 98 4.38 5.71 14.96
C GLY A 98 3.02 6.26 15.41
N GLU A 99 2.94 7.55 15.76
CA GLU A 99 1.69 8.20 16.21
C GLU A 99 1.02 8.97 15.07
N GLY A 100 -0.30 8.83 14.91
CA GLY A 100 -1.05 9.56 13.89
C GLY A 100 -1.98 8.63 13.13
N ASP A 101 -2.71 9.13 12.14
CA ASP A 101 -3.58 8.30 11.31
C ASP A 101 -2.85 7.88 10.03
N ASP A 102 -2.23 6.69 10.05
CA ASP A 102 -1.29 6.26 9.03
C ASP A 102 -1.91 5.35 7.96
N ALA A 103 -1.26 5.30 6.81
CA ALA A 103 -1.60 4.42 5.69
C ALA A 103 -0.39 3.60 5.26
N LEU A 104 -0.43 2.30 5.56
CA LEU A 104 0.57 1.34 5.10
C LEU A 104 0.05 0.55 3.90
N LEU A 105 0.72 0.71 2.76
CA LEU A 105 0.44 -0.02 1.53
C LEU A 105 1.48 -1.11 1.28
N VAL A 106 0.99 -2.34 1.11
CA VAL A 106 1.79 -3.49 0.68
C VAL A 106 1.25 -4.02 -0.64
N GLU A 107 1.83 -3.55 -1.75
CA GLU A 107 1.31 -3.76 -3.10
C GLU A 107 1.44 -5.19 -3.63
N ARG A 108 2.33 -6.01 -3.07
CA ARG A 108 2.44 -7.41 -3.48
C ARG A 108 2.87 -8.27 -2.30
N VAL A 109 2.09 -9.29 -1.98
CA VAL A 109 2.34 -10.23 -0.87
C VAL A 109 3.21 -11.42 -1.22
N GLU A 110 3.51 -11.64 -2.51
CA GLU A 110 4.65 -12.50 -2.90
C GLU A 110 5.97 -12.07 -2.22
N TRP A 111 5.98 -10.86 -1.64
CA TRP A 111 7.09 -10.14 -1.03
C TRP A 111 6.93 -9.95 0.48
N LEU A 112 5.81 -10.38 1.08
CA LEU A 112 5.56 -10.35 2.54
C LEU A 112 6.26 -11.46 3.34
N GLY A 113 7.26 -12.15 2.77
CA GLY A 113 7.64 -13.45 3.31
C GLY A 113 8.96 -14.03 2.87
N ALA A 114 10.07 -13.32 3.07
CA ALA A 114 11.04 -13.98 3.94
C ALA A 114 10.51 -13.87 5.35
N SER A 115 10.57 -14.97 6.09
CA SER A 115 10.15 -15.09 7.48
C SER A 115 10.54 -13.84 8.31
N ARG A 116 9.63 -13.36 9.18
CA ARG A 116 9.86 -12.34 10.24
C ARG A 116 9.61 -10.85 9.92
N SER A 117 8.89 -10.49 8.85
CA SER A 117 8.49 -9.07 8.69
C SER A 117 7.52 -8.64 9.78
N SER A 118 7.49 -7.34 10.07
CA SER A 118 6.54 -6.73 11.01
C SER A 118 5.99 -5.42 10.46
N TYR A 119 4.71 -5.18 10.71
CA TYR A 119 4.00 -3.96 10.34
C TYR A 119 3.22 -3.45 11.55
N VAL A 120 3.52 -2.24 11.99
CA VAL A 120 2.91 -1.64 13.17
C VAL A 120 2.40 -0.26 12.78
N GLY A 121 1.09 -0.03 12.96
CA GLY A 121 0.46 1.27 12.74
C GLY A 121 0.61 2.23 13.93
N GLY A 122 0.81 1.67 15.14
CA GLY A 122 0.98 2.45 16.36
C GLY A 122 -0.35 3.01 16.90
N PRO A 123 -0.35 4.13 17.66
CA PRO A 123 -1.56 4.77 18.13
C PRO A 123 -2.17 5.71 17.07
N GLY A 124 -3.42 5.43 16.71
CA GLY A 124 -4.16 6.24 15.75
C GLY A 124 -5.29 5.43 15.14
N SER A 125 -5.84 5.89 14.03
CA SER A 125 -6.78 5.16 13.17
C SER A 125 -6.11 4.74 11.88
N ASP A 126 -5.33 3.67 11.94
CA ASP A 126 -4.41 3.29 10.87
C ASP A 126 -5.02 2.33 9.85
N LEU A 127 -4.58 2.47 8.60
CA LEU A 127 -4.99 1.66 7.45
C LEU A 127 -3.88 0.70 7.02
N LEU A 128 -4.20 -0.60 7.04
CA LEU A 128 -3.43 -1.62 6.34
C LEU A 128 -4.07 -1.96 4.98
N ALA A 129 -3.45 -1.50 3.90
CA ALA A 129 -3.84 -1.84 2.53
C ALA A 129 -2.90 -2.91 1.95
N LEU A 130 -3.43 -4.05 1.54
CA LEU A 130 -2.61 -5.23 1.21
C LEU A 130 -3.14 -6.03 0.02
N TRP A 131 -2.27 -6.37 -0.92
CA TRP A 131 -2.57 -7.25 -2.04
C TRP A 131 -1.99 -8.67 -1.85
N ALA A 132 -2.76 -9.55 -1.21
CA ALA A 132 -2.39 -10.96 -1.02
C ALA A 132 -2.30 -11.73 -2.33
N GLY A 133 -3.31 -11.57 -3.20
CA GLY A 133 -3.46 -12.33 -4.45
C GLY A 133 -3.65 -13.85 -4.28
N ALA A 134 -3.58 -14.36 -3.04
CA ALA A 134 -3.67 -15.75 -2.65
C ALA A 134 -4.50 -15.89 -1.34
N ARG A 135 -4.40 -17.03 -0.66
CA ARG A 135 -5.00 -17.21 0.67
C ARG A 135 -4.28 -16.34 1.72
N LEU A 136 -5.06 -15.66 2.54
CA LEU A 136 -4.61 -14.83 3.65
C LEU A 136 -5.44 -15.12 4.90
N ASP A 137 -4.76 -15.25 6.03
CA ASP A 137 -5.35 -15.17 7.37
C ASP A 137 -4.78 -13.91 8.04
N LEU A 138 -5.63 -12.97 8.43
CA LEU A 138 -5.24 -11.72 9.07
C LEU A 138 -6.07 -11.54 10.34
N ASP A 139 -5.41 -11.53 11.48
CA ASP A 139 -6.04 -11.40 12.79
C ASP A 139 -5.44 -10.19 13.51
N LEU A 140 -6.16 -9.07 13.45
CA LEU A 140 -5.74 -7.79 14.02
C LEU A 140 -5.72 -7.83 15.55
N ALA A 141 -6.60 -8.63 16.17
CA ALA A 141 -6.67 -8.79 17.62
C ALA A 141 -5.46 -9.53 18.21
N SER A 142 -4.97 -10.58 17.55
CA SER A 142 -3.78 -11.33 17.96
C SER A 142 -2.48 -10.76 17.41
N GLY A 143 -2.58 -9.87 16.42
CA GLY A 143 -1.45 -9.24 15.76
C GLY A 143 -0.70 -10.18 14.82
N GLU A 144 -1.42 -11.10 14.20
CA GLU A 144 -0.85 -12.13 13.34
C GLU A 144 -1.43 -12.11 11.94
N MET A 145 -0.53 -12.20 10.95
CA MET A 145 -0.88 -12.42 9.56
C MET A 145 -0.19 -13.67 9.04
N VAL A 146 -0.96 -14.57 8.42
CA VAL A 146 -0.48 -15.82 7.83
C VAL A 146 -0.79 -15.87 6.34
N THR A 147 0.25 -16.05 5.54
CA THR A 147 0.15 -16.25 4.09
C THR A 147 0.66 -17.65 3.73
N ARG A 148 0.20 -18.21 2.61
CA ARG A 148 0.72 -19.50 2.12
C ARG A 148 1.60 -19.31 0.89
N ARG A 149 2.87 -19.68 1.01
CA ARG A 149 3.89 -19.59 -0.06
C ARG A 149 4.49 -20.97 -0.33
N SER A 150 4.39 -21.44 -1.57
CA SER A 150 4.94 -22.74 -2.00
C SER A 150 4.53 -23.91 -1.09
N GLY A 151 3.29 -23.88 -0.58
CA GLY A 151 2.75 -24.89 0.34
C GLY A 151 3.18 -24.76 1.81
N ARG A 152 3.92 -23.70 2.19
CA ARG A 152 4.30 -23.41 3.57
C ARG A 152 3.62 -22.14 4.08
N ASP A 153 3.28 -22.15 5.36
CA ASP A 153 2.70 -20.99 6.02
C ASP A 153 3.83 -20.04 6.45
N VAL A 154 3.69 -18.76 6.12
CA VAL A 154 4.59 -17.69 6.52
C VAL A 154 3.82 -16.77 7.45
N ARG A 155 4.38 -16.56 8.65
CA ARG A 155 3.81 -15.73 9.70
C ARG A 155 4.52 -14.38 9.74
N THR A 156 3.74 -13.33 9.88
CA THR A 156 4.14 -11.93 9.89
C THR A 156 3.43 -11.23 11.03
N THR A 157 4.16 -10.39 11.77
CA THR A 157 3.58 -9.61 12.86
C THR A 157 2.85 -8.40 12.27
N VAL A 158 1.64 -8.14 12.73
CA VAL A 158 0.84 -6.98 12.36
C VAL A 158 0.23 -6.38 13.63
N GLY A 159 0.02 -5.07 13.71
CA GLY A 159 -0.61 -4.51 14.90
C GLY A 159 -0.88 -3.01 14.78
N GLY A 160 -1.81 -2.52 15.60
CA GLY A 160 -2.21 -1.10 15.58
C GLY A 160 -2.87 -0.71 14.26
N PHE A 161 -3.77 -1.54 13.72
CA PHE A 161 -4.57 -1.18 12.55
C PHE A 161 -6.04 -1.38 12.88
N ASP A 162 -6.85 -0.35 12.67
CA ASP A 162 -8.31 -0.39 12.81
C ASP A 162 -9.00 -0.48 11.44
N SER A 163 -8.32 -0.05 10.38
CA SER A 163 -8.84 -0.06 9.01
C SER A 163 -8.06 -1.03 8.13
N THR A 164 -8.77 -1.74 7.26
CA THR A 164 -8.12 -2.63 6.28
C THR A 164 -8.69 -2.44 4.88
N PHE A 165 -7.81 -2.58 3.89
CA PHE A 165 -8.20 -2.81 2.49
C PHE A 165 -7.40 -3.99 1.93
N VAL A 166 -7.97 -5.18 2.06
CA VAL A 166 -7.27 -6.43 1.77
C VAL A 166 -7.79 -7.09 0.50
N VAL A 167 -6.88 -7.48 -0.39
CA VAL A 167 -7.22 -8.20 -1.62
C VAL A 167 -6.64 -9.62 -1.62
N ALA A 168 -7.48 -10.64 -1.57
CA ALA A 168 -7.07 -12.04 -1.41
C ALA A 168 -8.00 -12.99 -2.19
N THR A 169 -7.52 -14.14 -2.67
CA THR A 169 -8.45 -15.13 -3.26
C THR A 169 -9.34 -15.79 -2.21
N ASP A 170 -8.77 -16.09 -1.04
CA ASP A 170 -9.43 -16.73 0.09
C ASP A 170 -9.01 -16.02 1.38
N LEU A 171 -9.93 -15.29 2.00
CA LEU A 171 -9.65 -14.40 3.13
C LEU A 171 -10.26 -14.94 4.43
N ALA A 172 -9.46 -15.04 5.47
CA ALA A 172 -9.92 -14.97 6.85
C ALA A 172 -9.43 -13.64 7.44
N LEU A 173 -10.36 -12.83 7.96
CA LEU A 173 -10.06 -11.54 8.57
C LEU A 173 -10.79 -11.44 9.91
N HIS A 174 -10.03 -11.21 10.98
CA HIS A 174 -10.56 -10.89 12.30
C HIS A 174 -10.15 -9.48 12.67
N GLY A 175 -11.14 -8.67 13.01
CA GLY A 175 -10.99 -7.34 13.59
C GLY A 175 -10.50 -7.39 15.04
N THR A 176 -10.66 -6.29 15.73
CA THR A 176 -10.22 -6.06 17.11
C THR A 176 -11.40 -6.12 18.07
N ARG A 177 -11.30 -5.49 19.25
CA ARG A 177 -12.47 -5.25 20.12
C ARG A 177 -12.94 -3.81 20.07
N ARG A 178 -12.31 -3.01 19.20
CA ARG A 178 -12.61 -1.61 18.91
C ARG A 178 -13.46 -1.57 17.65
N ALA A 179 -13.98 -0.39 17.33
CA ALA A 179 -14.66 -0.20 16.05
C ALA A 179 -13.65 -0.30 14.91
N ASP A 180 -13.86 -1.23 13.98
CA ASP A 180 -12.98 -1.43 12.83
C ASP A 180 -13.66 -1.02 11.50
N ASP A 181 -12.88 -0.60 10.48
CA ASP A 181 -13.32 -0.52 9.08
C ASP A 181 -12.66 -1.62 8.24
N LEU A 182 -13.32 -2.79 8.20
CA LEU A 182 -12.84 -4.01 7.56
C LEU A 182 -13.31 -4.08 6.11
N ARG A 183 -12.51 -3.53 5.19
CA ARG A 183 -12.79 -3.57 3.75
C ARG A 183 -11.94 -4.60 3.04
N PHE A 184 -12.55 -5.28 2.09
CA PHE A 184 -11.86 -6.34 1.37
C PHE A 184 -12.35 -6.50 -0.07
N GLN A 185 -11.52 -7.15 -0.87
CA GLN A 185 -11.88 -7.71 -2.15
C GLN A 185 -11.41 -9.17 -2.20
N ALA A 186 -12.35 -10.11 -2.20
CA ALA A 186 -12.00 -11.52 -2.25
C ALA A 186 -12.92 -12.37 -3.11
N CYS A 187 -12.47 -13.58 -3.46
CA CYS A 187 -13.36 -14.57 -4.04
C CYS A 187 -14.16 -15.27 -2.94
N ARG A 188 -13.50 -15.67 -1.85
CA ARG A 188 -14.16 -16.13 -0.62
C ARG A 188 -13.63 -15.36 0.56
N ALA A 189 -14.50 -15.05 1.52
CA ALA A 189 -14.11 -14.36 2.74
C ALA A 189 -14.89 -14.85 3.95
N THR A 190 -14.20 -15.00 5.06
CA THR A 190 -14.77 -15.02 6.40
C THR A 190 -14.24 -13.82 7.15
N VAL A 191 -15.12 -12.90 7.54
CA VAL A 191 -14.74 -11.67 8.25
C VAL A 191 -15.52 -11.59 9.56
N ARG A 192 -14.83 -11.24 10.65
CA ARG A 192 -15.41 -11.06 11.98
C ARG A 192 -14.96 -9.72 12.57
N GLY A 193 -15.89 -8.83 12.92
CA GLY A 193 -15.58 -7.58 13.63
C GLY A 193 -15.34 -7.79 15.14
N LEU A 194 -16.01 -8.79 15.73
CA LEU A 194 -15.93 -9.17 17.16
C LEU A 194 -16.74 -8.24 18.08
N ALA A 195 -16.19 -7.10 18.50
CA ALA A 195 -16.86 -6.14 19.37
C ALA A 195 -16.45 -4.74 18.94
N GLY A 196 -17.29 -3.74 19.18
CA GLY A 196 -17.10 -2.44 18.54
C GLY A 196 -18.18 -2.22 17.49
N SER A 197 -18.35 -0.99 17.02
CA SER A 197 -19.30 -0.71 15.94
C SER A 197 -18.57 -0.77 14.62
N ASP A 198 -18.69 -1.89 13.92
CA ASP A 198 -17.79 -2.22 12.82
C ASP A 198 -18.40 -1.91 11.47
N VAL A 199 -17.55 -1.57 10.51
CA VAL A 199 -17.90 -1.54 9.09
C VAL A 199 -17.25 -2.74 8.43
N ILE A 200 -18.05 -3.66 7.91
CA ILE A 200 -17.57 -4.82 7.17
C ILE A 200 -18.14 -4.76 5.77
N ALA A 201 -17.30 -4.50 4.77
CA ALA A 201 -17.79 -4.29 3.42
C ALA A 201 -16.86 -4.86 2.35
N GLN A 202 -17.45 -5.58 1.41
CA GLN A 202 -16.78 -5.82 0.15
C GLN A 202 -16.67 -4.49 -0.62
N ASN A 203 -15.43 -4.09 -0.94
CA ASN A 203 -15.18 -2.93 -1.77
C ASN A 203 -14.78 -3.40 -3.18
N THR A 204 -15.47 -2.89 -4.21
CA THR A 204 -15.20 -3.22 -5.62
C THR A 204 -14.57 -2.05 -6.38
N LEU A 205 -14.44 -0.90 -5.73
CA LEU A 205 -13.85 0.31 -6.32
C LEU A 205 -12.35 0.28 -6.00
N GLY A 206 -11.56 -0.32 -6.88
CA GLY A 206 -10.11 -0.37 -6.76
C GLY A 206 -9.45 0.65 -7.68
N THR A 207 -9.00 1.78 -7.11
CA THR A 207 -7.87 2.56 -7.65
C THR A 207 -6.57 2.25 -6.92
N THR A 208 -6.64 1.60 -5.74
CA THR A 208 -5.49 1.36 -4.87
C THR A 208 -4.52 0.31 -5.43
N PHE A 209 -5.04 -0.76 -6.06
CA PHE A 209 -4.20 -1.78 -6.69
C PHE A 209 -4.55 -1.93 -8.18
N PRO A 210 -3.55 -1.89 -9.10
CA PRO A 210 -3.81 -2.02 -10.53
C PRO A 210 -4.19 -3.45 -10.95
N GLN A 211 -3.85 -4.44 -10.11
CA GLN A 211 -4.11 -5.86 -10.39
C GLN A 211 -5.58 -6.21 -10.16
N ARG A 212 -6.06 -7.23 -10.88
CA ARG A 212 -7.44 -7.73 -10.75
C ARG A 212 -7.47 -9.17 -10.28
N LEU A 213 -8.26 -9.41 -9.24
CA LEU A 213 -8.53 -10.75 -8.74
C LEU A 213 -9.45 -11.47 -9.73
N ARG A 214 -9.04 -12.66 -10.19
CA ARG A 214 -9.89 -13.51 -11.04
C ARG A 214 -10.75 -14.40 -10.16
N CYS A 215 -12.01 -14.01 -9.98
CA CYS A 215 -13.01 -14.81 -9.28
C CYS A 215 -14.08 -15.27 -10.26
N HIS A 216 -14.44 -16.55 -10.25
CA HIS A 216 -15.64 -16.99 -10.95
C HIS A 216 -16.88 -16.64 -10.12
N GLN A 217 -17.96 -16.20 -10.77
CA GLN A 217 -19.20 -15.78 -10.09
C GLN A 217 -19.77 -16.85 -9.14
N ARG A 218 -19.61 -18.13 -9.49
CA ARG A 218 -20.08 -19.27 -8.67
C ARG A 218 -19.22 -19.53 -7.42
N GLU A 219 -18.03 -18.96 -7.36
CA GLU A 219 -17.09 -19.15 -6.25
C GLU A 219 -17.20 -18.03 -5.21
N ARG A 220 -17.98 -16.98 -5.51
CA ARG A 220 -18.18 -15.85 -4.60
C ARG A 220 -19.17 -16.21 -3.51
N SER A 221 -18.67 -16.19 -2.28
CA SER A 221 -19.48 -16.37 -1.08
C SER A 221 -18.75 -15.79 0.11
N PHE A 222 -19.45 -14.96 0.88
CA PHE A 222 -18.91 -14.31 2.06
C PHE A 222 -19.64 -14.76 3.33
N ARG A 223 -18.88 -14.86 4.42
CA ARG A 223 -19.39 -15.07 5.77
C ARG A 223 -18.95 -13.87 6.61
N LEU A 224 -19.84 -12.91 6.78
CA LEU A 224 -19.53 -11.65 7.47
C LEU A 224 -20.29 -11.61 8.78
N LEU A 225 -19.56 -11.45 9.89
CA LEU A 225 -20.09 -11.36 11.24
C LEU A 225 -19.66 -10.02 11.83
N GLY A 226 -20.62 -9.13 12.10
CA GLY A 226 -20.38 -7.85 12.78
C GLY A 226 -19.77 -8.11 14.15
N GLY A 227 -20.57 -8.67 15.05
CA GLY A 227 -20.14 -8.89 16.41
C GLY A 227 -21.07 -8.19 17.38
N GLY A 228 -20.54 -7.64 18.46
CA GLY A 228 -21.31 -6.80 19.37
C GLY A 228 -21.06 -5.33 19.11
N GLY A 229 -22.10 -4.54 18.86
CA GLY A 229 -21.95 -3.12 18.56
C GLY A 229 -23.06 -2.60 17.67
N HIS A 230 -22.82 -1.57 16.88
CA HIS A 230 -23.79 -1.09 15.88
C HIS A 230 -23.15 -1.21 14.51
N ASP A 231 -23.34 -2.38 13.89
CA ASP A 231 -22.50 -2.79 12.78
C ASP A 231 -23.14 -2.45 11.43
N ILE A 232 -22.28 -2.20 10.44
CA ILE A 232 -22.66 -2.08 9.04
C ILE A 232 -22.01 -3.23 8.28
N VAL A 233 -22.82 -4.22 7.92
CA VAL A 233 -22.36 -5.42 7.20
C VAL A 233 -22.88 -5.40 5.77
N ARG A 234 -21.98 -5.35 4.79
CA ARG A 234 -22.31 -5.34 3.36
C ARG A 234 -21.61 -6.49 2.64
N GLY A 235 -22.42 -7.43 2.16
CA GLY A 235 -22.02 -8.52 1.28
C GLY A 235 -21.60 -8.02 -0.11
N GLY A 236 -21.50 -8.94 -1.07
CA GLY A 236 -21.13 -8.62 -2.44
C GLY A 236 -22.05 -9.28 -3.45
N SER A 237 -21.43 -9.84 -4.48
CA SER A 237 -22.15 -10.66 -5.45
C SER A 237 -22.01 -12.13 -5.07
N GLY A 238 -23.08 -12.91 -5.16
CA GLY A 238 -23.08 -14.34 -4.84
C GLY A 238 -23.84 -14.60 -3.53
N PRO A 239 -24.03 -15.88 -3.14
CA PRO A 239 -24.73 -16.22 -1.91
C PRO A 239 -23.88 -15.94 -0.67
N ASP A 240 -24.31 -14.97 0.13
CA ASP A 240 -23.62 -14.55 1.35
C ASP A 240 -24.36 -15.00 2.63
N LEU A 241 -23.61 -15.14 3.72
CA LEU A 241 -24.10 -15.29 5.09
C LEU A 241 -23.68 -14.07 5.89
N LEU A 242 -24.63 -13.23 6.26
CA LEU A 242 -24.40 -11.96 6.94
C LEU A 242 -25.09 -11.96 8.30
N VAL A 243 -24.36 -11.64 9.35
CA VAL A 243 -24.89 -11.55 10.71
C VAL A 243 -24.37 -10.26 11.32
N GLY A 244 -25.28 -9.36 11.70
CA GLY A 244 -24.93 -8.18 12.51
C GLY A 244 -24.44 -8.64 13.88
N GLY A 245 -25.38 -9.04 14.74
CA GLY A 245 -25.09 -9.61 16.04
C GLY A 245 -25.91 -8.87 17.09
N PRO A 246 -25.44 -8.75 18.34
CA PRO A 246 -26.08 -7.87 19.31
C PRO A 246 -25.91 -6.39 18.95
N GLY A 247 -27.03 -5.68 18.79
CA GLY A 247 -27.05 -4.22 18.75
C GLY A 247 -28.04 -3.63 17.79
N ARG A 248 -27.63 -2.64 16.97
CA ARG A 248 -28.51 -1.97 15.99
C ARG A 248 -27.81 -1.96 14.65
N ASP A 249 -27.90 -3.08 13.98
CA ASP A 249 -27.10 -3.39 12.81
C ASP A 249 -27.85 -3.09 11.51
N VAL A 250 -27.06 -2.71 10.51
CA VAL A 250 -27.50 -2.53 9.13
C VAL A 250 -26.81 -3.57 8.28
N VAL A 251 -27.59 -4.50 7.74
CA VAL A 251 -27.08 -5.60 6.93
C VAL A 251 -27.62 -5.52 5.50
N SER A 252 -26.73 -5.58 4.52
CA SER A 252 -27.06 -5.54 3.10
C SER A 252 -26.40 -6.71 2.36
N GLY A 253 -27.18 -7.65 1.81
CA GLY A 253 -26.68 -8.78 1.01
C GLY A 253 -26.06 -8.37 -0.32
N ASN A 254 -26.61 -7.32 -0.93
CA ASN A 254 -26.37 -6.92 -2.31
C ASN A 254 -26.97 -7.91 -3.32
N SER A 255 -26.19 -8.51 -4.21
CA SER A 255 -26.73 -9.31 -5.32
C SER A 255 -26.46 -10.78 -5.05
N GLY A 256 -27.48 -11.58 -4.79
CA GLY A 256 -27.23 -12.96 -4.40
C GLY A 256 -28.49 -13.68 -3.96
N ARG A 257 -28.28 -14.83 -3.33
CA ARG A 257 -29.31 -15.45 -2.48
C ARG A 257 -28.75 -15.50 -1.08
N ASP A 258 -28.95 -14.41 -0.37
CA ASP A 258 -28.27 -14.07 0.86
C ASP A 258 -29.06 -14.49 2.09
N ARG A 259 -28.34 -14.86 3.14
CA ARG A 259 -28.87 -15.26 4.43
C ARG A 259 -28.44 -14.23 5.46
N CYS A 260 -29.37 -13.44 5.97
CA CYS A 260 -29.05 -12.31 6.83
C CYS A 260 -29.70 -12.37 8.22
N SER A 261 -29.02 -11.88 9.24
CA SER A 261 -29.57 -11.54 10.56
C SER A 261 -29.14 -10.13 10.97
N GLY A 262 -30.05 -9.35 11.56
CA GLY A 262 -29.82 -7.97 11.99
C GLY A 262 -31.13 -7.17 12.13
N GLU A 263 -31.04 -5.95 12.63
CA GLU A 263 -32.18 -5.07 12.92
C GLU A 263 -32.73 -4.43 11.64
N LYS A 264 -31.85 -3.97 10.75
CA LYS A 264 -32.21 -3.40 9.44
C LYS A 264 -31.57 -4.23 8.33
N LEU A 265 -32.41 -4.83 7.49
CA LEU A 265 -31.98 -5.69 6.38
C LEU A 265 -32.32 -5.06 5.02
N LYS A 266 -31.39 -5.16 4.06
CA LYS A 266 -31.59 -4.80 2.65
C LYS A 266 -31.06 -5.90 1.75
N ALA A 267 -31.78 -6.22 0.68
CA ALA A 267 -31.36 -7.24 -0.29
C ALA A 267 -30.91 -8.55 0.40
N CYS A 268 -31.83 -9.13 1.17
CA CYS A 268 -31.62 -10.34 1.95
C CYS A 268 -32.77 -11.29 1.67
N GLU A 269 -32.54 -12.28 0.81
CA GLU A 269 -33.56 -13.20 0.33
C GLU A 269 -34.03 -14.16 1.44
N VAL A 270 -33.16 -14.45 2.40
CA VAL A 270 -33.45 -15.33 3.53
C VAL A 270 -33.10 -14.62 4.83
N ARG A 271 -34.10 -14.42 5.69
CA ARG A 271 -33.90 -13.93 7.05
C ARG A 271 -33.62 -15.10 7.99
N LEU A 272 -32.52 -15.03 8.73
CA LEU A 272 -32.20 -15.95 9.82
C LEU A 272 -33.06 -15.58 11.04
N ARG A 273 -33.49 -16.61 11.77
CA ARG A 273 -34.28 -16.46 13.00
C ARG A 273 -33.38 -16.58 14.21
#